data_AF-A0A2J7Q6Z2-F1
#
_entry.id   AF-A0A2J7Q6Z2-F1
#
_cell.length_a   1.000
_cell.length_b   1.000
_cell.length_c   1.000
_cell.angle_alpha   90.00
_cell.angle_beta   90.00
_cell.angle_gamma   90.00
#
_symmetry.space_group_name_H-M   'P 1'
#
loop_
_entity.id
_entity.type
_entity.pdbx_description
1 polymer ?
#
loop_
_entity_poly.entity_id
_entity_poly.type
_entity_poly.pdbx_seq_one_letter_code
_entity_poly.pdbx_strand_id
1 'polypeptide(L)'
;MRIGYWSESQKEGDHWEDQGVGTKWCGSGNIAANFADLGSSEETDKCCREHDNCPDSIEAWKSKHNLTNNSFYTRLHCKCDDEFYYCLKKNNDFTSMEVGITYFDVLGTQCYKKEYPIISCKKYNR
;
A
#
# COMPACT_ATOMS: atom_id res chain seq x y z
N MET A 1 4.76 -4.52 -40.50
CA MET A 1 5.18 -3.15 -40.16
C MET A 1 3.94 -2.27 -40.16
N ARG A 2 3.41 -1.92 -38.99
CA ARG A 2 2.48 -0.80 -38.82
C ARG A 2 2.94 -0.07 -37.57
N ILE A 3 3.30 1.18 -37.77
CA ILE A 3 3.76 2.13 -36.76
C ILE A 3 2.47 2.74 -36.21
N GLY A 4 2.16 2.51 -34.95
CA GLY A 4 1.06 3.15 -34.24
C GLY A 4 1.65 4.09 -33.20
N TYR A 5 1.57 5.39 -33.46
CA TYR A 5 1.81 6.41 -32.45
C TYR A 5 0.64 6.38 -31.45
N TRP A 6 0.94 6.22 -30.17
CA TRP A 6 -0.06 6.41 -29.11
C TRP A 6 -0.05 7.88 -28.71
N SER A 7 -1.12 8.57 -29.06
CA SER A 7 -1.42 9.94 -28.67
C SER A 7 -1.67 10.05 -27.17
N GLU A 8 -1.07 11.05 -26.54
CA GLU A 8 -1.48 11.60 -25.25
C GLU A 8 -2.95 12.03 -25.31
N SER A 9 -3.85 11.24 -24.74
CA SER A 9 -5.15 11.70 -24.23
C SER A 9 -5.99 10.50 -23.79
N GLN A 10 -5.85 10.06 -22.54
CA GLN A 10 -6.87 9.51 -21.61
C GLN A 10 -6.15 9.45 -20.25
N LYS A 11 -6.57 10.12 -19.16
CA LYS A 11 -7.80 9.88 -18.40
C LYS A 11 -8.11 11.10 -17.53
N GLU A 12 -9.15 11.85 -17.87
CA GLU A 12 -10.00 12.52 -16.89
C GLU A 12 -11.23 11.61 -16.74
N GLY A 13 -11.31 10.91 -15.61
CA GLY A 13 -12.30 9.87 -15.35
C GLY A 13 -11.91 9.13 -14.07
N ASP A 14 -12.50 9.58 -12.97
CA ASP A 14 -12.92 8.77 -11.83
C ASP A 14 -11.83 7.88 -11.21
N HIS A 15 -10.93 8.51 -10.46
CA HIS A 15 -9.87 7.89 -9.63
C HIS A 15 -10.42 7.09 -8.42
N TRP A 16 -11.56 6.42 -8.57
CA TRP A 16 -12.33 5.77 -7.49
C TRP A 16 -12.28 4.24 -7.48
N GLU A 17 -11.75 3.59 -8.52
CA GLU A 17 -11.75 2.12 -8.63
C GLU A 17 -10.69 1.42 -7.75
N ASP A 18 -9.67 2.14 -7.29
CA ASP A 18 -8.56 1.59 -6.48
C ASP A 18 -8.61 2.05 -5.01
N GLN A 19 -9.57 2.89 -4.64
CA GLN A 19 -9.71 3.43 -3.28
C GLN A 19 -10.66 2.55 -2.46
N GLY A 20 -10.25 2.17 -1.24
CA GLY A 20 -11.06 1.36 -0.34
C GLY A 20 -12.40 2.04 -0.02
N VAL A 21 -13.51 1.31 -0.12
CA VAL A 21 -14.85 1.88 0.09
C VAL A 21 -14.92 2.53 1.47
N GLY A 22 -15.27 3.83 1.51
CA GLY A 22 -15.37 4.59 2.75
C GLY A 22 -14.05 5.16 3.26
N THR A 23 -12.97 5.10 2.49
CA THR A 23 -11.63 5.59 2.86
C THR A 23 -11.14 6.61 1.84
N LYS A 24 -10.18 7.44 2.24
CA LYS A 24 -9.51 8.41 1.36
C LYS A 24 -8.01 8.15 1.22
N TRP A 25 -7.46 7.34 2.11
CA TRP A 25 -6.03 7.03 2.21
C TRP A 25 -5.70 5.59 1.84
N CYS A 26 -6.69 4.68 1.75
CA CYS A 26 -6.42 3.29 1.40
C CYS A 26 -6.46 3.10 -0.13
N GLY A 27 -5.30 2.93 -0.76
CA GLY A 27 -5.20 2.63 -2.20
C GLY A 27 -3.81 2.98 -2.75
N SER A 28 -3.68 3.07 -4.07
CA SER A 28 -2.46 3.61 -4.70
C SER A 28 -2.39 5.13 -4.50
N GLY A 29 -1.76 5.55 -3.40
CA GLY A 29 -1.78 6.93 -2.93
C GLY A 29 -3.13 7.26 -2.27
N ASN A 30 -3.43 8.55 -2.15
CA ASN A 30 -4.64 9.02 -1.47
C ASN A 30 -5.34 10.13 -2.24
N ILE A 31 -6.65 10.26 -1.97
CA ILE A 31 -7.54 11.29 -2.51
C ILE A 31 -7.90 12.35 -1.47
N ALA A 32 -7.23 12.32 -0.32
CA ALA A 32 -7.48 13.22 0.80
C ALA A 32 -7.07 14.66 0.44
N ALA A 33 -7.94 15.63 0.73
CA ALA A 33 -7.63 17.04 0.47
C ALA A 33 -6.55 17.59 1.42
N ASN A 34 -6.39 16.98 2.59
CA ASN A 34 -5.39 17.31 3.60
C ASN A 34 -5.27 16.17 4.62
N PHE A 35 -4.31 16.27 5.54
CA PHE A 35 -4.03 15.24 6.55
C PHE A 35 -5.24 14.86 7.43
N ALA A 36 -6.15 15.80 7.72
CA ALA A 36 -7.34 15.56 8.54
C ALA A 36 -8.55 15.09 7.72
N ASP A 37 -8.44 15.05 6.40
CA ASP A 37 -9.52 14.62 5.52
C ASP A 37 -9.62 13.09 5.50
N LEU A 38 -10.58 12.57 6.26
CA LEU A 38 -10.84 11.15 6.42
C LEU A 38 -12.19 10.78 5.80
N GLY A 39 -12.32 9.54 5.33
CA GLY A 39 -13.54 8.91 4.86
C GLY A 39 -14.46 8.46 6.00
N SER A 40 -15.59 7.83 5.63
CA SER A 40 -16.58 7.34 6.59
C SER A 40 -16.07 6.20 7.48
N SER A 41 -15.12 5.40 6.99
CA SER A 41 -14.44 4.34 7.75
C SER A 41 -13.22 4.92 8.46
N GLU A 42 -13.45 5.90 9.33
CA GLU A 42 -12.42 6.81 9.88
C GLU A 42 -11.24 6.08 10.52
N GLU A 43 -11.50 5.02 11.32
CA GLU A 43 -10.43 4.27 11.99
C GLU A 43 -9.59 3.44 11.01
N THR A 44 -10.20 2.85 9.98
CA THR A 44 -9.45 2.18 8.89
C THR A 44 -8.63 3.19 8.11
N ASP A 45 -9.22 4.33 7.81
CA ASP A 45 -8.61 5.37 7.00
C ASP A 45 -7.41 6.01 7.71
N LYS A 46 -7.47 6.14 9.04
CA LYS A 46 -6.31 6.49 9.88
C LYS A 46 -5.17 5.48 9.77
N CYS A 47 -5.47 4.18 9.72
CA CYS A 47 -4.44 3.16 9.52
C CYS A 47 -3.73 3.34 8.17
N CYS A 48 -4.49 3.58 7.10
CA CYS A 48 -3.93 3.80 5.77
C CYS A 48 -3.16 5.12 5.68
N ARG A 49 -3.67 6.20 6.30
CA ARG A 49 -2.96 7.48 6.37
C ARG A 49 -1.59 7.33 7.04
N GLU A 50 -1.52 6.64 8.17
CA GLU A 50 -0.25 6.42 8.86
C GLU A 50 0.71 5.59 8.01
N HIS A 51 0.19 4.56 7.32
CA HIS A 51 0.95 3.73 6.39
C HIS A 51 1.50 4.54 5.21
N ASP A 52 0.67 5.37 4.56
CA ASP A 52 1.05 6.28 3.47
C ASP A 52 2.15 7.28 3.88
N ASN A 53 2.16 7.69 5.15
CA ASN A 53 3.11 8.66 5.70
C ASN A 53 4.35 8.00 6.33
N CYS A 54 4.60 6.72 6.03
CA CYS A 54 5.80 6.03 6.51
C CYS A 54 7.09 6.80 6.15
N PRO A 55 7.99 7.08 7.12
CA PRO A 55 9.18 7.90 6.88
C PRO A 55 10.18 7.32 5.88
N ASP A 56 10.13 6.01 5.64
CA ASP A 56 11.02 5.32 4.73
C ASP A 56 10.24 4.41 3.78
N SER A 57 10.21 4.83 2.51
CA SER A 57 9.59 4.12 1.41
C SER A 57 10.51 4.04 0.18
N ILE A 58 10.19 3.09 -0.71
CA ILE A 58 10.71 2.95 -2.07
C ILE A 58 9.51 2.89 -3.02
N GLU A 59 9.28 3.98 -3.75
CA GLU A 59 8.23 4.04 -4.78
C GLU A 59 8.39 2.94 -5.84
N ALA A 60 7.32 2.66 -6.56
CA ALA A 60 7.32 1.73 -7.68
C ALA A 60 8.44 2.05 -8.68
N TRP A 61 9.20 1.02 -9.07
CA TRP A 61 10.30 1.10 -10.03
C TRP A 61 11.49 1.98 -9.60
N LYS A 62 11.57 2.40 -8.33
CA LYS A 62 12.68 3.17 -7.79
C LYS A 62 13.67 2.28 -7.02
N SER A 63 14.86 2.84 -6.79
CA SER A 63 15.91 2.21 -6.00
C SER A 63 16.27 3.08 -4.80
N LYS A 64 16.50 2.42 -3.66
CA LYS A 64 16.98 3.03 -2.41
C LYS A 64 17.65 1.94 -1.58
N HIS A 65 18.62 2.29 -0.73
CA HIS A 65 19.30 1.33 0.15
C HIS A 65 19.95 0.14 -0.59
N ASN A 66 20.37 0.34 -1.84
CA ASN A 66 20.85 -0.72 -2.75
C ASN A 66 19.80 -1.82 -3.04
N LEU A 67 18.53 -1.52 -2.83
CA LEU A 67 17.39 -2.34 -3.21
C LEU A 67 16.66 -1.65 -4.37
N THR A 68 16.09 -2.44 -5.28
CA THR A 68 15.21 -1.94 -6.34
C THR A 68 13.82 -2.50 -6.14
N ASN A 69 12.82 -1.62 -6.05
CA ASN A 69 11.43 -2.02 -6.01
C ASN A 69 10.93 -2.28 -7.44
N ASN A 70 10.93 -3.55 -7.85
CA ASN A 70 10.40 -3.98 -9.15
C ASN A 70 8.88 -4.22 -9.14
N SER A 71 8.17 -3.83 -8.08
CA SER A 71 6.72 -3.91 -7.99
C SER A 71 6.06 -2.63 -8.52
N PHE A 72 4.80 -2.74 -8.94
CA PHE A 72 3.98 -1.60 -9.36
C PHE A 72 3.40 -0.79 -8.18
N TYR A 73 3.63 -1.24 -6.94
CA TYR A 73 3.21 -0.59 -5.72
C TYR A 73 4.42 -0.09 -4.91
N THR A 74 4.20 0.90 -4.04
CA THR A 74 5.21 1.39 -3.10
C THR A 74 5.55 0.32 -2.06
N ARG A 75 6.83 0.12 -1.77
CA ARG A 75 7.29 -0.71 -0.66
C ARG A 75 7.72 0.16 0.50
N LEU A 76 7.36 -0.24 1.71
CA LEU A 76 7.67 0.49 2.94
C LEU A 76 8.63 -0.29 3.83
N HIS A 77 9.15 0.40 4.85
CA HIS A 77 9.89 -0.25 5.92
C HIS A 77 8.98 -1.23 6.68
N CYS A 78 9.48 -2.42 7.04
CA CYS A 78 8.67 -3.48 7.69
C CYS A 78 7.97 -3.04 8.98
N LYS A 79 8.55 -2.09 9.70
CA LYS A 79 7.91 -1.48 10.87
C LYS A 79 6.54 -0.87 10.52
N CYS A 80 6.44 -0.15 9.41
CA CYS A 80 5.20 0.49 8.98
C CYS A 80 4.15 -0.56 8.57
N ASP A 81 4.57 -1.63 7.89
CA ASP A 81 3.67 -2.73 7.52
C ASP A 81 3.19 -3.53 8.76
N ASP A 82 4.06 -3.75 9.75
CA ASP A 82 3.68 -4.37 11.03
C ASP A 82 2.66 -3.50 11.79
N GLU A 83 2.93 -2.19 11.92
CA GLU A 83 2.01 -1.23 12.55
C GLU A 83 0.67 -1.17 11.82
N PHE A 84 0.69 -1.18 10.49
CA PHE A 84 -0.50 -1.22 9.66
C PHE A 84 -1.32 -2.51 9.87
N TYR A 85 -0.66 -3.66 9.88
CA TYR A 85 -1.30 -4.96 10.16
C TYR A 85 -2.02 -4.93 11.52
N TYR A 86 -1.35 -4.48 12.57
CA TYR A 86 -1.94 -4.41 13.91
C TYR A 86 -3.06 -3.38 14.00
N CYS A 87 -2.95 -2.25 13.29
CA CYS A 87 -4.00 -1.23 13.23
C CYS A 87 -5.28 -1.81 12.61
N LEU A 88 -5.19 -2.43 11.42
CA LEU A 88 -6.32 -3.06 10.75
C LEU A 88 -6.93 -4.21 11.57
N LYS A 89 -6.09 -5.03 12.22
CA LYS A 89 -6.55 -6.15 13.06
C LYS A 89 -7.31 -5.70 14.30
N LYS A 90 -6.99 -4.53 14.84
CA LYS A 90 -7.65 -3.97 16.03
C LYS A 90 -9.03 -3.42 15.69
N ASN A 91 -9.21 -2.93 14.47
CA ASN A 91 -10.47 -2.39 14.00
C ASN A 91 -11.44 -3.54 13.66
N ASN A 92 -12.60 -3.55 14.32
CA ASN A 92 -13.62 -4.58 14.13
C ASN A 92 -14.66 -4.15 13.10
N ASP A 93 -14.22 -3.82 11.89
CA ASP A 93 -15.07 -3.39 10.78
C ASP A 93 -14.72 -4.12 9.47
N PHE A 94 -15.68 -4.12 8.54
CA PHE A 94 -15.55 -4.83 7.26
C PHE A 94 -14.48 -4.20 6.36
N THR A 95 -14.35 -2.88 6.32
CA THR A 95 -13.37 -2.17 5.49
C THR A 95 -11.94 -2.54 5.92
N SER A 96 -11.66 -2.60 7.22
CA SER A 96 -10.36 -3.01 7.75
C SER A 96 -10.01 -4.45 7.39
N MET A 97 -11.01 -5.35 7.41
CA MET A 97 -10.83 -6.74 6.98
C MET A 97 -10.51 -6.83 5.49
N GLU A 98 -11.25 -6.11 4.63
CA GLU A 98 -11.05 -6.09 3.18
C GLU A 98 -9.67 -5.51 2.80
N VAL A 99 -9.30 -4.37 3.39
CA VAL A 99 -7.98 -3.75 3.19
C VAL A 99 -6.87 -4.71 3.62
N GLY A 100 -7.01 -5.36 4.78
CA GLY A 100 -6.03 -6.31 5.29
C GLY A 100 -5.84 -7.52 4.36
N ILE A 101 -6.92 -8.13 3.90
CA ILE A 101 -6.87 -9.26 2.95
C ILE A 101 -6.21 -8.82 1.64
N THR A 102 -6.62 -7.66 1.11
CA THR A 102 -6.11 -7.16 -0.16
C THR A 102 -4.60 -6.91 -0.09
N TYR A 103 -4.14 -6.21 0.95
CA TYR A 103 -2.72 -5.85 1.11
C TYR A 103 -1.83 -7.06 1.42
N PHE A 104 -2.18 -7.84 2.45
CA PHE A 104 -1.29 -8.87 3.00
C PHE A 104 -1.43 -10.24 2.35
N ASP A 105 -2.62 -10.59 1.82
CA ASP A 105 -2.89 -11.93 1.29
C ASP A 105 -3.02 -11.94 -0.24
N VAL A 106 -3.72 -10.96 -0.85
CA VAL A 106 -3.93 -10.90 -2.31
C VAL A 106 -2.71 -10.32 -3.03
N LEU A 107 -2.26 -9.13 -2.63
CA LEU A 107 -1.08 -8.50 -3.22
C LEU A 107 0.22 -9.13 -2.71
N GLY A 108 0.20 -9.67 -1.48
CA GLY A 108 1.38 -10.27 -0.85
C GLY A 108 2.57 -9.32 -0.85
N THR A 109 2.33 -8.06 -0.48
CA THR A 109 3.34 -7.00 -0.51
C THR A 109 4.56 -7.39 0.33
N GLN A 110 5.73 -6.95 -0.11
CA GLN A 110 6.99 -7.18 0.60
C GLN A 110 7.51 -5.87 1.17
N CYS A 111 7.86 -5.90 2.44
CA CYS A 111 8.55 -4.81 3.13
C CYS A 111 10.07 -4.96 3.09
N TYR A 112 10.79 -3.93 3.54
CA TYR A 112 12.24 -4.01 3.74
C TYR A 112 12.65 -3.54 5.14
N LYS A 113 13.76 -4.07 5.63
CA LYS A 113 14.42 -3.59 6.85
C LYS A 113 15.88 -4.00 6.82
N LYS A 114 16.71 -3.31 7.60
CA LYS A 114 18.07 -3.78 7.85
C LYS A 114 18.02 -5.01 8.75
N GLU A 115 18.58 -6.12 8.29
CA GLU A 115 18.59 -7.40 9.01
C GLU A 115 19.87 -8.18 8.68
N TYR A 116 20.22 -9.15 9.51
CA TYR A 116 21.30 -10.09 9.20
C TYR A 116 20.97 -10.93 7.93
N PRO A 117 22.00 -11.43 7.21
CA PRO A 117 21.77 -12.29 6.05
C PRO A 117 20.90 -13.50 6.39
N ILE A 118 19.86 -13.73 5.59
CA ILE A 118 18.97 -14.87 5.73
C ILE A 118 19.71 -16.12 5.24
N ILE A 119 20.04 -17.03 6.16
CA ILE A 119 20.75 -18.29 5.85
C ILE A 119 19.81 -19.47 5.57
N SER A 120 18.58 -19.43 6.09
CA SER A 120 17.58 -20.49 5.89
C SER A 120 16.17 -19.96 6.19
N CYS A 121 15.16 -20.58 5.57
CA CYS A 121 13.75 -20.28 5.81
C CYS A 121 13.05 -21.50 6.42
N LYS A 122 12.35 -21.30 7.55
CA LYS A 122 11.41 -22.30 8.07
C LYS A 122 10.01 -21.96 7.57
N LYS A 123 9.37 -22.90 6.88
CA LYS A 123 7.98 -22.74 6.45
C LYS A 123 7.07 -23.21 7.58
N TYR A 124 6.18 -22.34 8.02
CA TYR A 124 5.11 -22.69 8.96
C TYR A 124 3.80 -22.81 8.18
N ASN A 125 2.99 -23.81 8.52
CA ASN A 125 1.63 -23.89 7.99
C ASN A 125 0.77 -22.86 8.73
N ARG A 126 0.09 -22.00 7.98
CA ARG A 126 -0.85 -21.00 8.48
C ARG A 126 -2.24 -21.61 8.58
#